data_AF-A0A7C5XZ70-F1
#
_entry.id   AF-A0A7C5XZ70-F1
#
_cell.length_a   1.000
_cell.length_b   1.000
_cell.length_c   1.000
_cell.angle_alpha   90.00
_cell.angle_beta   90.00
_cell.angle_gamma   90.00
#
_symmetry.space_group_name_H-M   'P 1'
#
loop_
_entity.id
_entity.type
_entity.pdbx_description
1 polymer ?
#
loop_
_entity_poly.entity_id
_entity_poly.type
_entity_poly.pdbx_seq_one_letter_code
_entity_poly.pdbx_strand_id
1 'polypeptide(L)'
;MRLRLWWVPLLLVLAPLFGRAPEPRDVPGFFEPIRTVTATRLLQGEWPWLNAANGCTEAWFANPETGVLYPPAWIHLVLPTHVGMALEIGLHLALLALGAGLLSRRLGAGGAGVLVTEIATWSSGAVLAMAGMLNNLEAITWLPWMVLAARLPGRWTVPATAAVCAAGWLAGEPVVWFLGVVLCIGLAGPRRPAAVLGTALSLAVVAVQVVPFASWVLEGDRG
;
A
#
# COMPACT_ATOMS: atom_id res chain seq x y z
N MET A 1 -20.65 -21.97 9.80
CA MET A 1 -19.43 -21.40 9.18
C MET A 1 -19.80 -20.05 8.58
N ARG A 2 -19.25 -18.92 9.08
CA ARG A 2 -19.63 -17.58 8.55
C ARG A 2 -18.89 -17.37 7.23
N LEU A 3 -19.62 -17.30 6.11
CA LEU A 3 -19.05 -17.03 4.79
C LEU A 3 -18.27 -15.71 4.80
N ARG A 4 -17.06 -15.72 4.25
CA ARG A 4 -16.20 -14.53 4.09
C ARG A 4 -15.64 -14.53 2.67
N LEU A 5 -15.62 -13.37 2.02
CA LEU A 5 -15.24 -13.24 0.61
C LEU A 5 -14.14 -12.20 0.37
N TRP A 6 -13.51 -11.68 1.43
CA TRP A 6 -12.34 -10.79 1.31
C TRP A 6 -11.16 -11.42 0.56
N TRP A 7 -11.05 -12.75 0.49
CA TRP A 7 -9.95 -13.45 -0.19
C TRP A 7 -10.18 -13.65 -1.69
N VAL A 8 -11.40 -13.42 -2.19
CA VAL A 8 -11.75 -13.62 -3.62
C VAL A 8 -10.81 -12.89 -4.59
N PRO A 9 -10.36 -11.64 -4.32
CA PRO A 9 -9.41 -10.97 -5.20
C PRO A 9 -8.08 -11.70 -5.40
N LEU A 10 -7.68 -12.60 -4.49
CA LEU A 10 -6.47 -13.41 -4.66
C LEU A 10 -6.56 -14.35 -5.86
N LEU A 11 -7.77 -14.68 -6.34
CA LEU A 11 -7.97 -15.47 -7.55
C LEU A 11 -7.42 -14.77 -8.81
N LEU A 12 -7.11 -13.47 -8.75
CA LEU A 12 -6.41 -12.77 -9.83
C LEU A 12 -5.06 -13.43 -10.17
N VAL A 13 -4.40 -14.10 -9.22
CA VAL A 13 -3.16 -14.85 -9.48
C VAL A 13 -3.32 -15.97 -10.50
N LEU A 14 -4.56 -16.39 -10.78
CA LEU A 14 -4.86 -17.41 -11.80
C LEU A 14 -4.93 -16.80 -13.21
N ALA A 15 -5.09 -15.48 -13.35
CA ALA A 15 -5.21 -14.84 -14.66
C ALA A 15 -4.01 -15.11 -15.60
N PRO A 16 -2.75 -15.07 -15.12
CA PRO A 16 -1.59 -15.43 -15.94
C PRO A 16 -1.64 -16.86 -16.50
N LEU A 17 -2.29 -17.81 -15.81
CA LEU A 17 -2.47 -19.19 -16.30
C LEU A 17 -3.33 -19.26 -17.57
N PHE A 18 -4.14 -18.23 -17.81
CA PHE A 18 -4.99 -18.09 -19.00
C PHE A 18 -4.43 -17.08 -20.00
N GLY A 19 -3.14 -16.72 -19.88
CA GLY A 19 -2.50 -15.74 -20.75
C GLY A 19 -3.04 -14.31 -20.58
N ARG A 20 -3.58 -13.98 -19.39
CA ARG A 20 -4.07 -12.64 -19.07
C ARG A 20 -3.23 -12.00 -17.96
N ALA A 21 -2.91 -10.73 -18.11
CA ALA A 21 -2.31 -9.93 -17.06
C ALA A 21 -3.24 -8.75 -16.71
N PRO A 22 -3.11 -8.14 -15.52
CA PRO A 22 -3.75 -6.87 -15.25
C PRO A 22 -3.19 -5.80 -16.20
N GLU A 23 -3.99 -5.36 -17.17
CA GLU A 23 -3.64 -4.27 -18.09
C GLU A 23 -4.39 -2.93 -17.86
N PRO A 24 -4.93 -2.58 -16.67
CA PRO A 24 -5.58 -1.30 -16.51
C PRO A 24 -4.56 -0.14 -16.46
N ARG A 25 -4.81 0.90 -17.26
CA ARG A 25 -4.17 2.23 -17.17
C ARG A 25 -2.63 2.16 -17.17
N ASP A 26 -2.01 2.52 -16.05
CA ASP A 26 -0.58 2.75 -15.92
C ASP A 26 0.18 1.47 -15.54
N VAL A 27 -0.53 0.36 -15.29
CA VAL A 27 0.10 -0.91 -14.92
C VAL A 27 1.13 -1.36 -15.95
N PRO A 28 0.80 -1.56 -17.25
CA PRO A 28 1.77 -2.03 -18.23
C PRO A 28 2.81 -0.97 -18.61
N GLY A 29 2.44 0.31 -18.59
CA GLY A 29 3.29 1.41 -19.07
C GLY A 29 4.25 1.99 -18.02
N PHE A 30 3.91 1.88 -16.74
CA PHE A 30 4.62 2.55 -15.66
C PHE A 30 5.00 1.58 -14.53
N PHE A 31 4.03 0.92 -13.91
CA PHE A 31 4.30 0.11 -12.71
C PHE A 31 5.06 -1.18 -13.02
N GLU A 32 4.74 -1.91 -14.09
CA GLU A 32 5.44 -3.13 -14.45
C GLU A 32 6.91 -2.87 -14.81
N PRO A 33 7.24 -1.87 -15.64
CA PRO A 33 8.63 -1.47 -15.85
C PRO A 33 9.36 -1.11 -14.55
N ILE A 34 8.74 -0.31 -13.67
CA ILE A 34 9.35 0.11 -12.40
C ILE A 34 9.65 -1.09 -11.50
N ARG A 35 8.68 -2.00 -11.31
CA ARG A 35 8.87 -3.23 -10.51
C ARG A 35 9.96 -4.12 -11.10
N THR A 36 10.01 -4.25 -12.43
CA THR A 36 11.03 -5.03 -13.14
C THR A 36 12.44 -4.46 -12.95
N VAL A 37 12.61 -3.15 -13.13
CA VAL A 37 13.92 -2.48 -12.96
C VAL A 37 14.39 -2.57 -11.52
N THR A 38 13.50 -2.29 -10.55
CA THR A 38 13.82 -2.40 -9.12
C THR A 38 14.24 -3.82 -8.76
N ALA A 39 13.46 -4.83 -9.15
CA ALA A 39 13.77 -6.22 -8.83
C ALA A 39 15.09 -6.68 -9.47
N THR A 40 15.33 -6.32 -10.73
CA THR A 40 16.56 -6.67 -11.46
C THR A 40 17.80 -6.12 -10.75
N ARG A 41 17.80 -4.84 -10.37
CA ARG A 41 18.94 -4.21 -9.67
C ARG A 41 19.19 -4.84 -8.31
N LEU A 42 18.14 -5.05 -7.52
CA LEU A 42 18.25 -5.68 -6.21
C LEU A 42 18.81 -7.11 -6.31
N LEU A 43 18.38 -7.90 -7.30
CA LEU A 43 18.90 -9.25 -7.56
C LEU A 43 20.36 -9.25 -8.02
N GLN A 44 20.83 -8.17 -8.66
CA GLN A 44 22.24 -7.96 -9.02
C GLN A 44 23.10 -7.48 -7.85
N GLY A 45 22.52 -7.27 -6.67
CA GLY A 45 23.21 -6.69 -5.51
C GLY A 45 23.47 -5.18 -5.67
N GLU A 46 22.86 -4.54 -6.66
CA GLU A 46 22.94 -3.10 -6.87
C GLU A 46 21.86 -2.40 -6.05
N TRP A 47 22.27 -1.46 -5.20
CA TRP A 47 21.30 -0.64 -4.48
C TRP A 47 20.81 0.49 -5.40
N PRO A 48 19.50 0.57 -5.71
CA PRO A 48 19.00 1.44 -6.77
C PRO A 48 18.83 2.88 -6.27
N TRP A 49 19.94 3.58 -6.02
CA TRP A 49 19.94 4.96 -5.54
C TRP A 49 19.34 5.93 -6.55
N LEU A 50 19.84 5.90 -7.78
CA LEU A 50 19.47 6.77 -8.89
C LEU A 50 19.16 5.95 -10.13
N ASN A 51 18.31 6.47 -11.01
CA ASN A 51 18.09 5.89 -12.33
C ASN A 51 18.29 6.93 -13.43
N ALA A 52 19.48 6.94 -14.03
CA ALA A 52 19.81 7.81 -15.16
C ALA A 52 19.01 7.49 -16.44
N ALA A 53 18.48 6.27 -16.56
CA ALA A 53 17.67 5.86 -17.70
C ALA A 53 16.22 6.38 -17.63
N ASN A 54 15.79 6.85 -16.45
CA ASN A 54 14.52 7.56 -16.30
C ASN A 54 14.81 9.07 -16.25
N GLY A 55 14.03 9.86 -17.00
CA GLY A 55 14.36 11.23 -17.41
C GLY A 55 15.09 12.09 -16.37
N CYS A 56 16.14 12.80 -16.82
CA CYS A 56 16.98 13.71 -16.00
C CYS A 56 17.57 13.10 -14.72
N THR A 57 17.75 11.77 -14.64
CA THR A 57 18.21 11.05 -13.45
C THR A 57 17.21 11.13 -12.31
N GLU A 58 16.33 10.12 -12.23
CA GLU A 58 15.38 10.02 -11.14
C GLU A 58 16.05 9.55 -9.83
N ALA A 59 15.64 10.14 -8.71
CA ALA A 59 15.99 9.69 -7.35
C ALA A 59 15.26 8.39 -6.97
N TRP A 60 15.63 7.28 -7.61
CA TRP A 60 14.90 6.01 -7.58
C TRP A 60 14.66 5.47 -6.15
N PHE A 61 15.66 5.48 -5.28
CA PHE A 61 15.50 5.02 -3.89
C PHE A 61 14.55 5.92 -3.08
N ALA A 62 14.59 7.23 -3.36
CA ALA A 62 13.77 8.22 -2.70
C ALA A 62 12.31 8.13 -3.14
N ASN A 63 12.04 7.77 -4.39
CA ASN A 63 10.68 7.59 -4.91
C ASN A 63 10.04 6.33 -4.28
N PRO A 64 9.01 6.46 -3.42
CA PRO A 64 8.36 5.32 -2.78
C PRO A 64 7.59 4.44 -3.78
N GLU A 65 7.16 4.97 -4.92
CA GLU A 65 6.48 4.20 -5.97
C GLU A 65 7.38 3.12 -6.57
N THR A 66 8.70 3.20 -6.40
CA THR A 66 9.63 2.17 -6.88
C THR A 66 9.51 0.85 -6.13
N GLY A 67 8.93 0.87 -4.93
CA GLY A 67 8.74 -0.31 -4.09
C GLY A 67 10.04 -0.87 -3.50
N VAL A 68 11.17 -0.16 -3.60
CA VAL A 68 12.48 -0.62 -3.10
C VAL A 68 12.40 -1.05 -1.63
N LEU A 69 11.72 -0.25 -0.81
CA LEU A 69 11.53 -0.50 0.61
C LEU A 69 10.14 -1.05 0.95
N TYR A 70 9.33 -1.41 -0.04
CA TYR A 70 7.95 -1.85 0.17
C TYR A 70 7.87 -3.38 0.12
N PRO A 71 7.70 -4.08 1.27
CA PRO A 71 7.78 -5.54 1.30
C PRO A 71 6.78 -6.26 0.38
N PRO A 72 5.53 -5.79 0.19
CA PRO A 72 4.62 -6.39 -0.79
C PRO A 72 5.16 -6.37 -2.23
N ALA A 73 5.93 -5.36 -2.62
CA ALA A 73 6.57 -5.30 -3.93
C ALA A 73 7.75 -6.27 -4.08
N TRP A 74 8.26 -6.85 -2.99
CA TRP A 74 9.38 -7.81 -3.07
C TRP A 74 8.98 -9.17 -3.66
N ILE A 75 7.69 -9.41 -3.89
CA ILE A 75 7.24 -10.58 -4.68
C ILE A 75 7.88 -10.62 -6.07
N HIS A 76 8.23 -9.46 -6.63
CA HIS A 76 8.88 -9.32 -7.94
C HIS A 76 10.35 -9.75 -7.93
N LEU A 77 10.95 -9.97 -6.75
CA LEU A 77 12.27 -10.60 -6.64
C LEU A 77 12.23 -12.11 -6.91
N VAL A 78 11.05 -12.72 -6.80
CA VAL A 78 10.87 -14.18 -6.88
C VAL A 78 9.99 -14.57 -8.07
N LEU A 79 9.02 -13.73 -8.43
CA LEU A 79 8.09 -13.97 -9.52
C LEU A 79 8.38 -13.06 -10.71
N PRO A 80 8.18 -13.54 -11.95
CA PRO A 80 8.14 -12.67 -13.12
C PRO A 80 7.11 -11.56 -12.94
N THR A 81 7.45 -10.33 -13.32
CA THR A 81 6.65 -9.14 -12.99
C THR A 81 5.20 -9.24 -13.46
N HIS A 82 4.93 -9.78 -14.64
CA HIS A 82 3.56 -10.00 -15.15
C HIS A 82 2.70 -10.90 -14.23
N VAL A 83 3.30 -11.91 -13.57
CA VAL A 83 2.63 -12.74 -12.56
C VAL A 83 2.58 -11.99 -11.23
N GLY A 84 3.68 -11.34 -10.87
CA GLY A 84 3.81 -10.53 -9.66
C GLY A 84 2.70 -9.47 -9.58
N MET A 85 2.37 -8.78 -10.67
CA MET A 85 1.34 -7.75 -10.68
C MET A 85 -0.04 -8.29 -10.33
N ALA A 86 -0.41 -9.44 -10.88
CA ALA A 86 -1.69 -10.07 -10.56
C ALA A 86 -1.77 -10.42 -9.06
N LEU A 87 -0.67 -10.90 -8.50
CA LEU A 87 -0.56 -11.22 -7.07
C LEU A 87 -0.55 -9.96 -6.20
N GLU A 88 0.20 -8.92 -6.57
CA GLU A 88 0.29 -7.65 -5.83
C GLU A 88 -1.09 -7.00 -5.75
N ILE A 89 -1.76 -6.83 -6.89
CA ILE A 89 -3.10 -6.23 -6.95
C ILE A 89 -4.10 -7.08 -6.16
N GLY A 90 -4.10 -8.41 -6.36
CA GLY A 90 -4.99 -9.32 -5.65
C GLY A 90 -4.78 -9.28 -4.13
N LEU A 91 -3.52 -9.23 -3.69
CA LEU A 91 -3.15 -9.15 -2.27
C LEU A 91 -3.67 -7.86 -1.65
N HIS A 92 -3.46 -6.71 -2.30
CA HIS A 92 -3.89 -5.41 -1.79
C HIS A 92 -5.42 -5.29 -1.76
N LEU A 93 -6.12 -5.73 -2.80
CA LEU A 93 -7.59 -5.79 -2.80
C LEU A 93 -8.13 -6.66 -1.65
N ALA A 94 -7.52 -7.83 -1.43
CA ALA A 94 -7.92 -8.73 -0.37
C ALA A 94 -7.64 -8.16 1.03
N LEU A 95 -6.47 -7.53 1.20
CA LEU A 95 -6.04 -6.92 2.46
C LEU A 95 -6.90 -5.69 2.78
N LEU A 96 -7.28 -4.89 1.78
CA LEU A 96 -8.18 -3.76 1.89
C LEU A 96 -9.58 -4.21 2.32
N ALA A 97 -10.14 -5.22 1.64
CA ALA A 97 -11.44 -5.79 1.98
C ALA A 97 -11.46 -6.38 3.40
N LEU A 98 -10.40 -7.10 3.78
CA LEU A 98 -10.24 -7.66 5.12
C LEU A 98 -10.19 -6.55 6.18
N GLY A 99 -9.35 -5.53 5.96
CA GLY A 99 -9.23 -4.38 6.85
C GLY A 99 -10.56 -3.65 7.03
N ALA A 100 -11.24 -3.34 5.91
CA ALA A 100 -12.54 -2.68 5.92
C ALA A 100 -13.61 -3.52 6.66
N GLY A 101 -13.66 -4.83 6.41
CA GLY A 101 -14.58 -5.73 7.11
C GLY A 101 -14.30 -5.86 8.61
N LEU A 102 -13.02 -5.85 9.03
CA LEU A 102 -12.65 -5.82 10.45
C LEU A 102 -13.02 -4.49 11.10
N LEU A 103 -12.81 -3.38 10.39
CA LEU A 103 -13.17 -2.05 10.85
C LEU A 103 -14.69 -1.90 11.00
N SER A 104 -15.48 -2.31 10.01
CA SER A 104 -16.95 -2.24 10.09
C SER A 104 -17.49 -3.07 11.24
N ARG A 105 -16.91 -4.25 11.49
CA ARG A 105 -17.24 -5.05 12.67
C ARG A 105 -16.95 -4.32 13.99
N ARG A 106 -15.80 -3.65 14.09
CA ARG A 106 -15.46 -2.82 15.27
C ARG A 106 -16.36 -1.61 15.44
N LEU A 107 -17.02 -1.16 14.37
CA LEU A 107 -18.01 -0.10 14.38
C LEU A 107 -19.45 -0.62 14.64
N GLY A 108 -19.62 -1.92 14.89
CA GLY A 108 -20.90 -2.51 15.28
C GLY A 108 -21.64 -3.25 14.16
N ALA A 109 -21.05 -3.40 12.97
CA ALA A 109 -21.67 -4.17 11.90
C ALA A 109 -21.82 -5.65 12.29
N GLY A 110 -23.01 -6.20 12.06
CA GLY A 110 -23.28 -7.64 12.16
C GLY A 110 -22.62 -8.44 11.04
N GLY A 111 -22.78 -9.78 11.06
CA GLY A 111 -22.13 -10.67 10.09
C GLY A 111 -22.43 -10.34 8.62
N ALA A 112 -23.68 -10.05 8.29
CA ALA A 112 -24.10 -9.64 6.95
C ALA A 112 -23.49 -8.29 6.55
N GLY A 113 -23.49 -7.30 7.45
CA GLY A 113 -22.89 -5.99 7.19
C GLY A 113 -21.39 -6.06 6.91
N VAL A 114 -20.68 -6.94 7.62
CA VAL A 114 -19.25 -7.19 7.36
C VAL A 114 -19.05 -7.85 6.00
N LEU A 115 -19.85 -8.85 5.64
CA LEU A 115 -19.77 -9.49 4.32
C LEU A 115 -20.02 -8.47 3.20
N VAL A 116 -21.04 -7.62 3.33
CA VAL A 116 -21.33 -6.55 2.37
C VAL A 116 -20.18 -5.56 2.29
N THR A 117 -19.58 -5.17 3.42
CA THR A 117 -18.40 -4.30 3.43
C THR A 117 -17.23 -4.94 2.67
N GLU A 118 -16.90 -6.19 2.98
CA GLU A 118 -15.80 -6.91 2.32
C GLU A 118 -15.99 -6.93 0.80
N ILE A 119 -17.17 -7.33 0.31
CA ILE A 119 -17.46 -7.40 -1.13
C ILE A 119 -17.43 -6.00 -1.76
N ALA A 120 -18.20 -5.07 -1.22
CA ALA A 120 -18.35 -3.74 -1.81
C ALA A 120 -17.02 -2.99 -1.87
N THR A 121 -16.13 -3.20 -0.89
CA THR A 121 -14.82 -2.55 -0.86
C THR A 121 -13.97 -2.96 -2.07
N TRP A 122 -13.71 -4.25 -2.29
CA TRP A 122 -12.83 -4.66 -3.40
C TRP A 122 -13.51 -4.57 -4.76
N SER A 123 -14.84 -4.69 -4.83
CA SER A 123 -15.57 -4.71 -6.10
C SER A 123 -16.09 -3.34 -6.55
N SER A 124 -15.87 -2.27 -5.78
CA SER A 124 -16.34 -0.94 -6.18
C SER A 124 -15.54 -0.39 -7.37
N GLY A 125 -16.22 0.34 -8.26
CA GLY A 125 -15.59 0.90 -9.47
C GLY A 125 -14.41 1.83 -9.15
N ALA A 126 -14.46 2.58 -8.04
CA ALA A 126 -13.37 3.44 -7.60
C ALA A 126 -12.11 2.64 -7.20
N VAL A 127 -12.28 1.55 -6.44
CA VAL A 127 -11.16 0.69 -6.04
C VAL A 127 -10.61 -0.10 -7.22
N LEU A 128 -11.48 -0.60 -8.11
CA LEU A 128 -11.03 -1.26 -9.34
C LEU A 128 -10.32 -0.29 -10.30
N ALA A 129 -10.71 0.99 -10.32
CA ALA A 129 -9.98 2.02 -11.04
C ALA A 129 -8.58 2.27 -10.45
N MET A 130 -8.43 2.22 -9.13
CA MET A 130 -7.13 2.30 -8.44
C MET A 130 -6.25 1.08 -8.72
N ALA A 131 -6.79 -0.08 -9.11
CA ALA A 131 -5.95 -1.19 -9.57
C ALA A 131 -5.14 -0.85 -10.84
N GLY A 132 -5.56 0.18 -11.59
CA GLY A 132 -4.77 0.77 -12.70
C GLY A 132 -3.77 1.85 -12.28
N MET A 133 -3.81 2.30 -11.03
CA MET A 133 -2.89 3.27 -10.43
C MET A 133 -2.34 2.64 -9.15
N LEU A 134 -1.39 1.72 -9.31
CA LEU A 134 -1.04 0.74 -8.28
C LEU A 134 -0.66 1.38 -6.93
N ASN A 135 0.10 2.48 -6.95
CA ASN A 135 0.45 3.26 -5.75
C ASN A 135 -0.79 3.69 -4.93
N ASN A 136 -1.87 4.11 -5.60
CA ASN A 136 -3.14 4.48 -4.95
C ASN A 136 -3.81 3.27 -4.29
N LEU A 137 -3.85 2.13 -4.99
CA LEU A 137 -4.40 0.88 -4.44
C LEU A 137 -3.58 0.39 -3.24
N GLU A 138 -2.25 0.42 -3.36
CA GLU A 138 -1.34 0.03 -2.29
C GLU A 138 -1.54 0.93 -1.06
N ALA A 139 -1.61 2.25 -1.23
CA ALA A 139 -1.78 3.17 -0.12
C ALA A 139 -3.17 3.09 0.53
N ILE A 140 -4.26 3.05 -0.27
CA ILE A 140 -5.63 2.97 0.27
C ILE A 140 -5.85 1.67 1.05
N THR A 141 -5.12 0.61 0.68
CA THR A 141 -5.14 -0.68 1.38
C THR A 141 -4.85 -0.53 2.87
N TRP A 142 -3.93 0.36 3.25
CA TRP A 142 -3.49 0.54 4.63
C TRP A 142 -4.43 1.38 5.50
N LEU A 143 -5.29 2.22 4.92
CA LEU A 143 -6.19 3.12 5.65
C LEU A 143 -7.03 2.41 6.74
N PRO A 144 -7.79 1.34 6.45
CA PRO A 144 -8.55 0.66 7.50
C PRO A 144 -7.66 0.06 8.59
N TRP A 145 -6.44 -0.38 8.24
CA TRP A 145 -5.47 -0.93 9.21
C TRP A 145 -4.89 0.15 10.12
N MET A 146 -4.62 1.36 9.60
CA MET A 146 -4.21 2.52 10.39
C MET A 146 -5.26 2.85 11.46
N VAL A 147 -6.54 2.94 11.07
CA VAL A 147 -7.64 3.19 12.02
C VAL A 147 -7.80 2.06 13.03
N LEU A 148 -7.67 0.81 12.60
CA LEU A 148 -7.75 -0.36 13.48
C LEU A 148 -6.61 -0.38 14.52
N ALA A 149 -5.39 -0.05 14.10
CA ALA A 149 -4.20 0.00 14.94
C ALA A 149 -4.31 1.10 16.00
N ALA A 150 -4.74 2.30 15.61
CA ALA A 150 -4.97 3.41 16.53
C ALA A 150 -6.04 3.14 17.59
N ARG A 151 -6.91 2.16 17.35
CA ARG A 151 -7.98 1.75 18.26
C ARG A 151 -7.62 0.52 19.11
N LEU A 152 -6.42 -0.05 18.96
CA LEU A 152 -5.98 -1.19 19.78
C LEU A 152 -5.86 -0.78 21.26
N PRO A 153 -6.19 -1.66 22.21
CA PRO A 153 -5.98 -1.37 23.63
C PRO A 153 -4.52 -1.51 24.07
N GLY A 154 -4.10 -0.63 24.99
CA GLY A 154 -2.86 -0.79 25.76
C GLY A 154 -1.58 -0.52 24.98
N ARG A 155 -0.50 -1.19 25.41
CA ARG A 155 0.89 -0.97 24.94
C ARG A 155 1.12 -1.19 23.45
N TRP A 156 0.19 -1.84 22.75
CA TRP A 156 0.32 -2.16 21.33
C TRP A 156 -0.16 -1.04 20.39
N THR A 157 -0.90 -0.05 20.91
CA THR A 157 -1.45 1.05 20.07
C THR A 157 -0.34 1.76 19.30
N VAL A 158 0.69 2.22 19.99
CA VAL A 158 1.80 3.00 19.41
C VAL A 158 2.59 2.18 18.38
N PRO A 159 3.17 1.00 18.71
CA PRO A 159 3.97 0.26 17.73
C PRO A 159 3.14 -0.26 16.55
N ALA A 160 1.87 -0.65 16.77
CA ALA A 160 1.02 -1.08 15.68
C ALA A 160 0.70 0.09 14.73
N THR A 161 0.33 1.27 15.27
CA THR A 161 0.10 2.48 14.46
C THR A 161 1.36 2.87 13.71
N ALA A 162 2.53 2.85 14.35
CA ALA A 162 3.80 3.14 13.69
C ALA A 162 4.08 2.18 12.52
N ALA A 163 3.87 0.87 12.71
CA ALA A 163 4.12 -0.13 11.68
C ALA A 163 3.19 0.03 10.47
N VAL A 164 1.88 0.19 10.68
CA VAL A 164 0.92 0.31 9.57
C VAL A 164 1.00 1.68 8.87
N CYS A 165 1.33 2.75 9.61
CA CYS A 165 1.57 4.06 8.99
C CYS A 165 2.88 4.08 8.20
N ALA A 166 3.93 3.38 8.67
CA ALA A 166 5.14 3.18 7.88
C ALA A 166 4.84 2.40 6.60
N ALA A 167 4.13 1.27 6.69
CA ALA A 167 3.73 0.49 5.52
C ALA A 167 2.92 1.32 4.51
N GLY A 168 2.02 2.18 4.98
CA GLY A 168 1.26 3.07 4.10
C GLY A 168 2.08 4.17 3.43
N TRP A 169 3.19 4.63 4.04
CA TRP A 169 4.10 5.57 3.37
C TRP A 169 4.87 4.87 2.27
N LEU A 170 5.40 3.68 2.59
CA LEU A 170 6.17 2.85 1.67
C LEU A 170 5.37 2.40 0.44
N ALA A 171 4.03 2.46 0.51
CA ALA A 171 3.10 2.14 -0.56
C ALA A 171 3.07 3.17 -1.73
N GLY A 172 3.81 4.27 -1.65
CA GLY A 172 4.08 5.09 -2.83
C GLY A 172 3.20 6.33 -3.04
N GLU A 173 2.12 6.52 -2.29
CA GLU A 173 1.17 7.62 -2.52
C GLU A 173 1.01 8.55 -1.28
N PRO A 174 1.75 9.67 -1.22
CA PRO A 174 1.77 10.56 -0.05
C PRO A 174 0.43 11.20 0.29
N VAL A 175 -0.41 11.51 -0.71
CA VAL A 175 -1.70 12.18 -0.46
C VAL A 175 -2.67 11.21 0.21
N VAL A 176 -2.76 9.97 -0.29
CA VAL A 176 -3.59 8.92 0.31
C VAL A 176 -3.07 8.55 1.70
N TRP A 177 -1.75 8.48 1.88
CA TRP A 177 -1.13 8.27 3.18
C TRP A 177 -1.54 9.35 4.20
N PHE A 178 -1.46 10.63 3.82
CA PHE A 178 -1.85 11.74 4.67
C PHE A 178 -3.33 11.65 5.08
N LEU A 179 -4.22 11.34 4.15
CA LEU A 179 -5.63 11.09 4.45
C LEU A 179 -5.80 9.94 5.46
N GLY A 180 -5.01 8.88 5.32
CA GLY A 180 -4.97 7.78 6.28
C GLY A 180 -4.53 8.20 7.68
N VAL A 181 -3.51 9.05 7.79
CA VAL A 181 -3.07 9.63 9.08
C VAL A 181 -4.17 10.49 9.71
N VAL A 182 -4.85 11.33 8.91
CA VAL A 182 -5.98 12.15 9.39
C VAL A 182 -7.11 11.27 9.95
N LEU A 183 -7.51 10.22 9.21
CA LEU A 183 -8.53 9.27 9.65
C LEU A 183 -8.09 8.49 10.91
N CYS A 184 -6.84 8.05 10.92
CA CYS A 184 -6.21 7.33 12.03
C CYS A 184 -6.30 8.13 13.34
N ILE A 185 -5.86 9.39 13.32
CA ILE A 185 -5.87 10.28 14.49
C ILE A 185 -7.31 10.70 14.84
N GLY A 186 -8.12 11.06 13.84
CA GLY A 186 -9.49 11.52 14.04
C GLY A 186 -10.40 10.46 14.65
N LEU A 187 -10.19 9.19 14.31
CA LEU A 187 -11.01 8.06 14.76
C LEU A 187 -10.38 7.25 15.92
N ALA A 188 -9.24 7.70 16.47
CA ALA A 188 -8.57 7.05 17.61
C ALA A 188 -9.35 7.15 18.93
N GLY A 189 -10.27 8.11 19.05
CA GLY A 189 -11.04 8.35 20.28
C GLY A 189 -10.13 8.67 21.47
N PRO A 190 -10.32 8.01 22.65
CA PRO A 190 -9.46 8.23 23.82
C PRO A 190 -7.98 7.92 23.60
N ARG A 191 -7.64 7.20 22.52
CA ARG A 191 -6.26 6.80 22.19
C ARG A 191 -5.55 7.78 21.27
N ARG A 192 -6.15 8.95 20.99
CA ARG A 192 -5.58 9.96 20.12
C ARG A 192 -4.12 10.32 20.41
N PRO A 193 -3.66 10.49 21.68
CA PRO A 193 -2.25 10.78 21.94
C PRO A 193 -1.32 9.64 21.50
N ALA A 194 -1.73 8.39 21.73
CA ALA A 194 -0.95 7.22 21.31
C ALA A 194 -0.93 7.07 19.78
N ALA A 195 -2.04 7.39 19.11
CA ALA A 195 -2.10 7.41 17.64
C ALA A 195 -1.15 8.47 17.06
N VAL A 196 -1.17 9.70 17.60
CA VAL A 196 -0.25 10.79 17.19
C VAL A 196 1.21 10.37 17.38
N LEU A 197 1.54 9.77 18.53
CA LEU A 197 2.88 9.27 18.79
C LEU A 197 3.26 8.15 17.80
N GLY A 198 2.35 7.21 17.52
CA GLY A 198 2.57 6.15 16.53
C GLY A 198 2.83 6.71 15.13
N THR A 199 2.05 7.69 14.68
CA THR A 199 2.26 8.33 13.36
C THR A 199 3.54 9.15 13.30
N ALA A 200 3.96 9.78 14.41
CA ALA A 200 5.25 10.46 14.47
C ALA A 200 6.41 9.44 14.39
N LEU A 201 6.30 8.32 15.11
CA LEU A 201 7.29 7.25 15.07
C LEU A 201 7.35 6.56 13.70
N SER A 202 6.24 6.46 12.95
CA SER A 202 6.33 5.91 11.59
C SER A 202 7.23 6.74 10.69
N LEU A 203 7.20 8.07 10.81
CA LEU A 203 8.09 8.96 10.04
C LEU A 203 9.56 8.72 10.41
N ALA A 204 9.86 8.45 11.68
CA ALA A 204 11.20 8.06 12.09
C ALA A 204 11.63 6.70 11.51
N VAL A 205 10.71 5.72 11.48
CA VAL A 205 10.97 4.39 10.90
C VAL A 205 11.27 4.48 9.40
N VAL A 206 10.52 5.30 8.67
CA VAL A 206 10.71 5.48 7.22
C VAL A 206 11.56 6.70 6.87
N ALA A 207 12.27 7.29 7.84
CA ALA A 207 13.06 8.52 7.65
C ALA A 207 14.10 8.37 6.53
N VAL A 208 14.67 7.18 6.40
CA VAL A 208 15.63 6.82 5.34
C VAL A 208 15.06 7.05 3.93
N GLN A 209 13.74 7.03 3.76
CA GLN A 209 13.06 7.31 2.50
C GLN A 209 12.33 8.65 2.49
N VAL A 210 11.66 9.03 3.58
CA VAL A 210 10.92 10.30 3.70
C VAL A 210 11.84 11.50 3.48
N VAL A 211 13.01 11.51 4.11
CA VAL A 211 13.95 12.63 4.03
C VAL A 211 14.46 12.86 2.61
N PRO A 212 15.03 11.86 1.90
CA PRO A 212 15.47 12.07 0.52
C PRO A 212 14.30 12.30 -0.45
N PHE A 213 13.10 11.76 -0.17
CA PHE A 213 11.91 12.08 -0.96
C PHE A 213 11.55 13.57 -0.82
N ALA A 214 11.52 14.09 0.41
CA ALA A 214 11.22 15.49 0.67
C ALA A 214 12.25 16.42 0.05
N SER A 215 13.56 16.12 0.16
CA SER A 215 14.59 16.93 -0.50
C SER A 215 14.44 16.90 -2.01
N TRP A 216 14.19 15.72 -2.61
CA TRP A 216 13.97 15.58 -4.04
C TRP A 216 12.76 16.39 -4.53
N VAL A 217 11.67 16.43 -3.78
CA VAL A 217 10.47 17.22 -4.11
C VAL A 217 10.71 18.72 -3.95
N LEU A 218 11.45 19.14 -2.92
CA LEU A 218 11.71 20.57 -2.63
C LEU A 218 12.79 21.18 -3.55
N GLU A 219 13.80 20.39 -3.94
CA GLU A 219 14.89 20.80 -4.82
C GLU A 219 14.57 20.57 -6.30
N GLY A 220 13.61 19.69 -6.58
CA GLY A 220 13.13 19.45 -7.94
C GLY A 220 12.50 20.71 -8.52
N ASP A 221 13.04 21.19 -9.63
CA ASP A 221 12.57 22.35 -10.40
C ASP A 221 11.26 22.02 -11.16
N ARG A 222 10.28 21.45 -10.45
CA ARG A 222 8.96 21.04 -10.97
C ARG A 222 7.91 22.11 -10.71
N GLY A 223 8.28 23.36 -10.96
CA GLY A 223 7.38 24.52 -11.16
C GLY A 223 7.20 24.81 -12.64
#